data_AF-A0A7V8AIH5-F1
#
_entry.id   AF-A0A7V8AIH5-F1
#
_cell.length_a   1.000
_cell.length_b   1.000
_cell.length_c   1.000
_cell.angle_alpha   90.00
_cell.angle_beta   90.00
_cell.angle_gamma   90.00
#
_symmetry.space_group_name_H-M   'P 1'
#
loop_
_entity.id
_entity.type
_entity.pdbx_description
1 polymer ?
#
loop_
_entity_poly.entity_id
_entity_poly.type
_entity_poly.pdbx_seq_one_letter_code
_entity_poly.pdbx_strand_id
1 'polypeptide(L)'
;MCWENWWHCRAGRVVNNVGSWGWGPGALHGPAGGLCPGNRNTRLSPLARANAVATETDNVLFVQGEAECLPLPAQGVDVAVFFNSFHHVSSPEQALAESARVLKPEGLLYVAEPVATGPFFALCQPVDDETRVRGAAAQTVLRMAVRHDLAIETERTYLHTIVLKDFSSFCERLIAVDSKQAARVARMESALREAYARLGVPSVGGSRAFNQPMRVDLLRKVTSAVQTA
;
A
#
# COMPACT_ATOMS: atom_id res chain seq x y z
N MET A 1 -4.45 9.55 -13.83
CA MET A 1 -3.19 9.71 -13.06
C MET A 1 -2.45 8.40 -13.21
N CYS A 2 -1.29 8.41 -13.85
CA CYS A 2 -0.46 7.21 -13.98
C CYS A 2 0.36 7.13 -12.69
N TRP A 3 0.08 6.15 -11.84
CA TRP A 3 0.76 5.96 -10.57
C TRP A 3 1.95 5.02 -10.81
N GLU A 4 3.18 5.47 -10.53
CA GLU A 4 4.37 4.63 -10.69
C GLU A 4 4.39 3.56 -9.59
N ASN A 5 4.07 2.32 -9.98
CA ASN A 5 4.15 1.14 -9.11
C ASN A 5 5.58 0.56 -9.15
N TRP A 6 6.07 0.08 -8.01
CA TRP A 6 7.42 -0.49 -7.89
C TRP A 6 7.37 -1.83 -7.20
N TRP A 7 8.24 -2.75 -7.62
CA TRP A 7 8.26 -4.10 -7.09
C TRP A 7 9.60 -4.41 -6.43
N HIS A 8 9.54 -4.94 -5.21
CA HIS A 8 10.69 -5.45 -4.48
C HIS A 8 10.67 -6.97 -4.55
N CYS A 9 11.73 -7.60 -5.05
CA CYS A 9 11.88 -9.05 -5.07
C CYS A 9 13.05 -9.50 -4.18
N ARG A 10 12.79 -10.39 -3.22
CA ARG A 10 13.85 -11.07 -2.43
C ARG A 10 14.17 -12.42 -3.04
N ALA A 11 15.29 -12.55 -3.77
CA ALA A 11 15.88 -13.80 -4.27
C ALA A 11 14.86 -14.94 -4.54
N GLY A 12 13.83 -14.66 -5.36
CA GLY A 12 12.81 -15.64 -5.78
C GLY A 12 11.75 -16.04 -4.75
N ARG A 13 11.61 -15.31 -3.63
CA ARG A 13 10.70 -15.67 -2.52
C ARG A 13 9.52 -14.74 -2.32
N VAL A 14 9.74 -13.43 -2.27
CA VAL A 14 8.68 -12.46 -1.97
C VAL A 14 8.76 -11.30 -2.93
N VAL A 15 7.61 -10.95 -3.51
CA VAL A 15 7.42 -9.76 -4.32
C VAL A 15 6.48 -8.80 -3.60
N ASN A 16 6.92 -7.58 -3.35
CA ASN A 16 6.13 -6.54 -2.70
C ASN A 16 5.93 -5.34 -3.62
N ASN A 17 4.68 -4.97 -3.87
CA ASN A 17 4.33 -3.74 -4.56
C ASN A 17 4.46 -2.55 -3.60
N VAL A 18 5.61 -1.88 -3.66
CA VAL A 18 5.81 -0.63 -2.97
C VAL A 18 5.19 0.48 -3.84
N GLY A 19 3.91 0.77 -3.61
CA GLY A 19 3.33 2.03 -4.05
C GLY A 19 4.07 3.18 -3.36
N SER A 20 4.60 4.14 -4.12
CA SER A 20 5.33 5.30 -3.58
C SER A 20 4.35 6.26 -2.88
N TRP A 21 3.95 5.90 -1.68
CA TRP A 21 3.32 6.80 -0.74
C TRP A 21 4.39 7.19 0.27
N GLY A 22 4.44 8.45 0.73
CA GLY A 22 5.41 8.99 1.70
C GLY A 22 5.46 8.31 3.09
N TRP A 23 5.00 7.06 3.20
CA TRP A 23 5.26 6.12 4.28
C TRP A 23 6.56 5.41 3.91
N GLY A 24 7.69 5.81 4.50
CA GLY A 24 9.01 5.22 4.18
C GLY A 24 9.05 3.68 4.23
N PRO A 25 10.11 3.04 3.72
CA PRO A 25 10.22 1.59 3.45
C PRO A 25 10.16 0.63 4.66
N GLY A 26 9.63 1.05 5.81
CA GLY A 26 9.86 0.44 7.12
C GLY A 26 8.93 -0.68 7.57
N ALA A 27 7.99 -1.20 6.78
CA ALA A 27 6.96 -2.10 7.34
C ALA A 27 7.27 -3.62 7.27
N LEU A 28 8.32 -4.08 6.58
CA LEU A 28 8.60 -5.52 6.42
C LEU A 28 10.04 -5.96 6.73
N HIS A 29 10.84 -5.10 7.37
CA HIS A 29 12.18 -5.49 7.82
C HIS A 29 12.12 -5.99 9.27
N GLY A 30 12.70 -7.17 9.52
CA GLY A 30 12.88 -7.72 10.87
C GLY A 30 13.72 -6.81 11.78
N PRO A 31 14.01 -7.21 13.03
CA PRO A 31 14.41 -6.32 14.14
C PRO A 31 15.77 -5.61 14.02
N ALA A 32 16.42 -5.64 12.85
CA ALA A 32 17.64 -4.89 12.56
C ALA A 32 17.52 -4.20 11.20
N GLY A 33 17.10 -2.93 11.18
CA GLY A 33 17.02 -2.14 9.96
C GLY A 33 16.78 -0.68 10.30
N GLY A 34 17.86 0.11 10.29
CA GLY A 34 17.84 1.52 10.65
C GLY A 34 16.93 2.36 9.76
N LEU A 35 16.28 3.35 10.38
CA LEU A 35 15.52 4.40 9.72
C LEU A 35 16.43 5.19 8.75
N CYS A 36 16.20 5.10 7.44
CA CYS A 36 16.77 6.07 6.50
C CYS A 36 15.94 7.36 6.56
N PRO A 37 16.51 8.51 6.99
CA PRO A 37 15.81 9.78 6.98
C PRO A 37 15.53 10.18 5.53
N GLY A 38 14.29 10.56 5.24
CA GLY A 38 13.89 11.04 3.92
C GLY A 38 14.68 12.27 3.49
N ASN A 39 15.75 12.07 2.71
CA ASN A 39 16.46 13.16 2.06
C ASN A 39 15.72 13.55 0.77
N ARG A 40 15.12 14.75 0.77
CA ARG A 40 14.30 15.32 -0.31
C ARG A 40 15.11 16.06 -1.38
N ASN A 41 16.42 15.86 -1.46
CA ASN A 41 17.30 16.70 -2.31
C ASN A 41 18.21 15.93 -3.30
N THR A 42 17.77 14.77 -3.79
CA THR A 42 18.51 14.00 -4.81
C THR A 42 17.76 14.02 -6.14
N ARG A 43 18.44 14.36 -7.24
CA ARG A 43 17.95 14.30 -8.65
C ARG A 43 17.68 12.87 -9.15
N LEU A 44 17.57 11.90 -8.25
CA LEU A 44 17.42 10.48 -8.54
C LEU A 44 15.93 10.14 -8.57
N SER A 45 15.52 9.30 -9.51
CA SER A 45 14.18 8.72 -9.51
C SER A 45 13.93 7.94 -8.20
N PRO A 46 12.67 7.78 -7.76
CA PRO A 46 12.33 6.94 -6.61
C PRO A 46 12.96 5.54 -6.70
N LEU A 47 12.98 4.92 -7.88
CA LEU A 47 13.67 3.64 -8.12
C LEU A 47 15.18 3.71 -7.89
N ALA A 48 15.84 4.76 -8.40
CA ALA A 48 17.28 4.95 -8.19
C ALA A 48 17.60 5.16 -6.70
N ARG A 49 16.71 5.82 -5.95
CA ARG A 49 16.83 5.93 -4.48
C ARG A 49 16.65 4.58 -3.78
N ALA A 50 15.65 3.79 -4.19
CA ALA A 50 15.42 2.46 -3.64
C ALA A 50 16.62 1.54 -3.89
N ASN A 51 17.14 1.54 -5.12
CA ASN A 51 18.35 0.79 -5.48
C ASN A 51 19.59 1.27 -4.72
N ALA A 52 19.74 2.58 -4.49
CA ALA A 52 20.84 3.11 -3.69
C ALA A 52 20.78 2.72 -2.20
N VAL A 53 19.62 2.32 -1.69
CA VAL A 53 19.47 1.74 -0.34
C VAL A 53 19.65 0.22 -0.36
N ALA A 54 19.22 -0.45 -1.43
CA ALA A 54 19.41 -1.90 -1.59
C ALA A 54 20.87 -2.34 -1.76
N THR A 55 21.79 -1.44 -2.11
CA THR A 55 23.24 -1.77 -2.16
C THR A 55 23.80 -2.27 -0.82
N GLU A 56 23.06 -2.12 0.28
CA GLU A 56 23.42 -2.64 1.59
C GLU A 56 22.94 -4.09 1.83
N THR A 57 22.20 -4.70 0.90
CA THR A 57 21.64 -6.06 1.04
C THR A 57 21.64 -6.84 -0.28
N ASP A 58 22.42 -7.92 -0.37
CA ASP A 58 22.56 -8.76 -1.58
C ASP A 58 21.29 -9.54 -1.99
N ASN A 59 20.23 -9.46 -1.18
CA ASN A 59 19.02 -10.25 -1.34
C ASN A 59 17.80 -9.41 -1.75
N VAL A 60 18.00 -8.21 -2.30
CA VAL A 60 16.92 -7.29 -2.66
C VAL A 60 17.12 -6.78 -4.09
N LEU A 61 16.09 -6.94 -4.92
CA LEU A 61 16.03 -6.36 -6.26
C LEU A 61 14.83 -5.44 -6.37
N PHE A 62 15.03 -4.20 -6.80
CA PHE A 62 13.94 -3.32 -7.21
C PHE A 62 13.79 -3.33 -8.73
N VAL A 63 12.56 -3.56 -9.20
CA VAL A 63 12.23 -3.57 -10.62
C VAL A 63 11.08 -2.59 -10.87
N GLN A 64 11.20 -1.83 -11.96
CA GLN A 64 10.11 -0.98 -12.45
C GLN A 64 9.12 -1.83 -13.22
N GLY A 65 7.83 -1.72 -12.89
CA GLY A 65 6.78 -2.45 -13.58
C GLY A 65 5.39 -2.05 -13.12
N GLU A 66 4.40 -2.28 -13.97
CA GLU A 66 2.99 -2.04 -13.67
C GLU A 66 2.39 -3.27 -12.99
N ALA A 67 1.37 -3.08 -12.15
CA ALA A 67 0.77 -4.21 -11.43
C ALA A 67 -0.01 -5.14 -12.35
N GLU A 68 -0.47 -4.58 -13.45
CA GLU A 68 -1.19 -5.20 -14.54
C GLU A 68 -0.27 -6.01 -15.48
N CYS A 69 1.04 -5.80 -15.41
CA CYS A 69 2.05 -6.44 -16.26
C CYS A 69 3.41 -6.47 -15.53
N LEU A 70 3.60 -7.49 -14.70
CA LEU A 70 4.78 -7.69 -13.89
C LEU A 70 5.96 -8.18 -14.76
N PRO A 71 7.14 -7.56 -14.66
CA PRO A 71 8.35 -7.98 -15.35
C PRO A 71 9.00 -9.20 -14.66
N LEU A 72 8.20 -10.22 -14.38
CA LEU A 72 8.59 -11.43 -13.65
C LEU A 72 8.10 -12.68 -14.41
N PRO A 73 8.84 -13.79 -14.36
CA PRO A 73 8.40 -15.04 -14.97
C PRO A 73 7.14 -15.57 -14.28
N ALA A 74 6.36 -16.36 -15.02
CA ALA A 74 5.25 -17.10 -14.42
C ALA A 74 5.80 -18.07 -13.38
N GLN A 75 5.07 -18.27 -12.28
CA GLN A 75 5.49 -19.17 -11.19
C GLN A 75 6.89 -18.87 -10.64
N GLY A 76 7.30 -17.59 -10.65
CA GLY A 76 8.60 -17.14 -10.19
C GLY A 76 8.68 -16.87 -8.69
N VAL A 77 7.55 -16.69 -8.00
CA VAL A 77 7.54 -16.12 -6.64
C VAL A 77 6.63 -16.92 -5.70
N ASP A 78 7.03 -17.03 -4.43
CA ASP A 78 6.23 -17.74 -3.41
C ASP A 78 5.13 -16.84 -2.85
N VAL A 79 5.40 -15.53 -2.72
CA VAL A 79 4.46 -14.56 -2.17
C VAL A 79 4.45 -13.28 -3.01
N ALA A 80 3.26 -12.75 -3.26
CA ALA A 80 3.02 -11.42 -3.82
C ALA A 80 2.28 -10.56 -2.78
N VAL A 81 2.63 -9.29 -2.66
CA VAL A 81 2.11 -8.39 -1.62
C VAL A 81 1.66 -7.08 -2.26
N PHE A 82 0.41 -6.69 -2.01
CA PHE A 82 -0.04 -5.31 -2.11
C PHE A 82 -0.22 -4.77 -0.69
N PHE A 83 0.46 -3.68 -0.39
CA PHE A 83 0.32 -2.98 0.89
C PHE A 83 0.05 -1.51 0.63
N ASN A 84 -1.17 -1.08 0.91
CA ASN A 84 -1.62 0.29 0.70
C ASN A 84 -1.37 0.78 -0.75
N SER A 85 -1.60 -0.10 -1.73
CA SER A 85 -1.27 0.16 -3.13
C SER A 85 -2.31 -0.40 -4.12
N PHE A 86 -3.04 -1.46 -3.76
CA PHE A 86 -3.96 -2.12 -4.68
C PHE A 86 -5.10 -1.19 -5.14
N HIS A 87 -5.62 -0.33 -4.25
CA HIS A 87 -6.68 0.63 -4.59
C HIS A 87 -6.30 1.74 -5.59
N HIS A 88 -5.02 1.85 -5.95
CA HIS A 88 -4.53 2.79 -6.96
C HIS A 88 -4.21 2.12 -8.30
N VAL A 89 -4.29 0.80 -8.37
CA VAL A 89 -4.10 0.04 -9.61
C VAL A 89 -5.22 0.41 -10.60
N SER A 90 -4.85 0.65 -11.85
CA SER A 90 -5.80 1.11 -12.87
C SER A 90 -6.76 -0.01 -13.28
N SER A 91 -6.24 -1.24 -13.38
CA SER A 91 -7.04 -2.45 -13.60
C SER A 91 -6.81 -3.48 -12.48
N PRO A 92 -7.54 -3.37 -11.36
CA PRO A 92 -7.34 -4.27 -10.21
C PRO A 92 -7.59 -5.75 -10.55
N GLU A 93 -8.53 -6.05 -11.45
CA GLU A 93 -8.78 -7.41 -11.93
C GLU A 93 -7.57 -7.97 -12.70
N GLN A 94 -7.00 -7.18 -13.61
CA GLN A 94 -5.79 -7.59 -14.34
C GLN A 94 -4.59 -7.76 -13.40
N ALA A 95 -4.45 -6.94 -12.37
CA ALA A 95 -3.41 -7.12 -11.36
C ALA A 95 -3.59 -8.39 -10.51
N LEU A 96 -4.83 -8.84 -10.27
CA LEU A 96 -5.08 -10.15 -9.66
C LEU A 96 -4.66 -11.29 -10.59
N ALA A 97 -5.04 -11.21 -11.86
CA ALA A 97 -4.62 -12.19 -12.88
C ALA A 97 -3.09 -12.27 -12.98
N GLU A 98 -2.43 -11.12 -12.98
CA GLU A 98 -0.99 -11.03 -13.09
C GLU A 98 -0.26 -11.52 -11.83
N SER A 99 -0.82 -11.23 -10.65
CA SER A 99 -0.35 -11.80 -9.39
C SER A 99 -0.46 -13.32 -9.39
N ALA A 100 -1.59 -13.87 -9.84
CA ALA A 100 -1.77 -15.30 -10.00
C ALA A 100 -0.76 -15.89 -11.00
N ARG A 101 -0.47 -15.21 -12.12
CA ARG A 101 0.52 -15.66 -13.11
C ARG A 101 1.91 -15.84 -12.50
N VAL A 102 2.40 -14.84 -11.77
CA VAL A 102 3.76 -14.87 -11.20
C VAL A 102 3.90 -15.78 -9.99
N LEU A 103 2.82 -16.05 -9.27
CA LEU A 103 2.82 -16.95 -8.11
C LEU A 103 3.09 -18.40 -8.52
N LYS A 104 3.94 -19.10 -7.76
CA LYS A 104 4.07 -20.56 -7.81
C LYS A 104 2.75 -21.23 -7.39
N PRO A 105 2.49 -22.50 -7.76
CA PRO A 105 1.40 -23.28 -7.18
C PRO A 105 1.40 -23.19 -5.65
N GLU A 106 0.24 -23.02 -5.04
CA GLU A 106 0.07 -22.80 -3.59
C GLU A 106 0.73 -21.53 -3.02
N GLY A 107 1.24 -20.64 -3.88
CA GLY A 107 1.78 -19.35 -3.51
C GLY A 107 0.72 -18.41 -2.93
N LEU A 108 1.16 -17.39 -2.20
CA LEU A 108 0.26 -16.48 -1.47
C LEU A 108 0.21 -15.09 -2.09
N LEU A 109 -1.00 -14.54 -2.22
CA LEU A 109 -1.22 -13.13 -2.44
C LEU A 109 -1.71 -12.49 -1.14
N TYR A 110 -1.00 -11.49 -0.65
CA TYR A 110 -1.38 -10.70 0.52
C TYR A 110 -1.81 -9.31 0.07
N VAL A 111 -3.06 -8.93 0.34
CA VAL A 111 -3.60 -7.61 0.03
C VAL A 111 -4.00 -6.92 1.33
N ALA A 112 -3.26 -5.89 1.74
CA ALA A 112 -3.55 -5.11 2.94
C ALA A 112 -3.84 -3.67 2.60
N GLU A 113 -5.09 -3.27 2.74
CA GLU A 113 -5.60 -2.00 2.23
C GLU A 113 -6.37 -1.25 3.33
N PRO A 114 -6.28 0.08 3.35
CA PRO A 114 -7.03 0.88 4.30
C PRO A 114 -8.51 0.88 3.92
N VAL A 115 -9.38 0.68 4.91
CA VAL A 115 -10.83 0.77 4.71
C VAL A 115 -11.22 2.26 4.65
N ALA A 116 -12.23 2.60 3.85
CA ALA A 116 -12.80 3.95 3.76
C ALA A 116 -13.66 4.32 4.99
N THR A 117 -13.16 4.06 6.20
CA THR A 117 -13.80 4.37 7.47
C THR A 117 -12.76 4.72 8.53
N GLY A 118 -13.22 5.21 9.68
CA GLY A 118 -12.37 5.51 10.84
C GLY A 118 -11.89 6.96 10.90
N PRO A 119 -11.37 7.38 12.07
CA PRO A 119 -11.04 8.78 12.32
C PRO A 119 -9.90 9.31 11.44
N PHE A 120 -8.91 8.49 11.08
CA PHE A 120 -7.86 8.96 10.16
C PHE A 120 -8.38 9.16 8.74
N PHE A 121 -9.21 8.24 8.22
CA PHE A 121 -9.85 8.41 6.92
C PHE A 121 -10.73 9.65 6.89
N ALA A 122 -11.60 9.83 7.88
CA ALA A 122 -12.49 10.99 7.98
C ALA A 122 -11.73 12.31 8.11
N LEU A 123 -10.52 12.29 8.66
CA LEU A 123 -9.65 13.47 8.73
C LEU A 123 -9.08 13.83 7.35
N CYS A 124 -8.72 12.85 6.52
CA CYS A 124 -8.17 13.06 5.17
C CYS A 124 -9.25 13.36 4.12
N GLN A 125 -10.44 12.78 4.28
CA GLN A 125 -11.54 12.80 3.30
C GLN A 125 -11.89 14.19 2.72
N PRO A 126 -11.89 15.29 3.49
CA PRO A 126 -12.21 16.60 2.93
C PRO A 126 -11.23 17.04 1.84
N VAL A 127 -9.96 16.62 1.95
CA VAL A 127 -8.91 16.91 0.96
C VAL A 127 -8.85 15.82 -0.11
N ASP A 128 -8.91 14.57 0.33
CA ASP A 128 -8.69 13.38 -0.51
C ASP A 128 -9.73 12.31 -0.20
N ASP A 129 -10.80 12.27 -1.00
CA ASP A 129 -11.89 11.32 -0.82
C ASP A 129 -11.64 10.04 -1.63
N GLU A 130 -11.03 9.06 -0.97
CA GLU A 130 -10.74 7.74 -1.54
C GLU A 130 -11.86 6.71 -1.32
N THR A 131 -13.07 7.13 -0.91
CA THR A 131 -14.18 6.22 -0.58
C THR A 131 -14.44 5.23 -1.71
N ARG A 132 -14.56 5.75 -2.94
CA ARG A 132 -14.90 4.94 -4.10
C ARG A 132 -13.79 3.97 -4.48
N VAL A 133 -12.54 4.43 -4.49
CA VAL A 133 -11.40 3.63 -4.97
C VAL A 133 -11.06 2.51 -3.98
N ARG A 134 -11.05 2.78 -2.67
CA ARG A 134 -10.83 1.76 -1.63
C ARG A 134 -11.94 0.71 -1.61
N GLY A 135 -13.20 1.16 -1.71
CA GLY A 135 -14.36 0.26 -1.77
C GLY A 135 -14.35 -0.62 -3.02
N ALA A 136 -14.08 -0.04 -4.19
CA ALA A 136 -13.99 -0.78 -5.45
C ALA A 136 -12.88 -1.83 -5.41
N ALA A 137 -11.70 -1.49 -4.88
CA ALA A 137 -10.57 -2.40 -4.77
C ALA A 137 -10.89 -3.63 -3.91
N ALA A 138 -11.43 -3.43 -2.71
CA ALA A 138 -11.87 -4.51 -1.83
C ALA A 138 -12.94 -5.37 -2.53
N GLN A 139 -13.88 -4.74 -3.25
CA GLN A 139 -14.92 -5.46 -3.96
C GLN A 139 -14.38 -6.31 -5.11
N THR A 140 -13.33 -5.85 -5.81
CA THR A 140 -12.66 -6.60 -6.87
C THR A 140 -11.95 -7.83 -6.33
N VAL A 141 -11.23 -7.73 -5.21
CA VAL A 141 -10.63 -8.90 -4.54
C VAL A 141 -11.70 -9.96 -4.26
N LEU A 142 -12.80 -9.55 -3.63
CA LEU A 142 -13.90 -10.45 -3.26
C LEU A 142 -14.59 -11.14 -4.43
N ARG A 143 -14.73 -10.47 -5.58
CA ARG A 143 -15.51 -10.99 -6.71
C ARG A 143 -14.67 -11.66 -7.79
N MET A 144 -13.43 -11.21 -7.98
CA MET A 144 -12.63 -11.57 -9.14
C MET A 144 -11.48 -12.51 -8.79
N ALA A 145 -11.04 -12.60 -7.53
CA ALA A 145 -9.92 -13.48 -7.17
C ALA A 145 -10.14 -14.93 -7.61
N VAL A 146 -11.33 -15.49 -7.36
CA VAL A 146 -11.66 -16.89 -7.72
C VAL A 146 -11.64 -17.11 -9.23
N ARG A 147 -11.88 -16.09 -10.04
CA ARG A 147 -11.81 -16.17 -11.52
C ARG A 147 -10.37 -16.28 -12.03
N HIS A 148 -9.39 -16.01 -11.18
CA HIS A 148 -7.97 -16.02 -11.48
C HIS A 148 -7.21 -17.02 -10.61
N ASP A 149 -7.85 -18.14 -10.26
CA ASP A 149 -7.23 -19.21 -9.46
C ASP A 149 -6.68 -18.73 -8.09
N LEU A 150 -7.27 -17.67 -7.52
CA LEU A 150 -6.93 -17.18 -6.18
C LEU A 150 -8.11 -17.44 -5.23
N ALA A 151 -7.94 -18.37 -4.31
CA ALA A 151 -8.91 -18.64 -3.25
C ALA A 151 -8.61 -17.76 -2.03
N ILE A 152 -9.63 -17.10 -1.48
CA ILE A 152 -9.48 -16.35 -0.22
C ILE A 152 -9.33 -17.36 0.92
N GLU A 153 -8.16 -17.39 1.54
CA GLU A 153 -7.87 -18.26 2.68
C GLU A 153 -8.30 -17.61 3.99
N THR A 154 -8.12 -16.29 4.09
CA THR A 154 -8.42 -15.56 5.32
C THR A 154 -8.67 -14.10 5.05
N GLU A 155 -9.73 -13.59 5.68
CA GLU A 155 -10.02 -12.16 5.79
C GLU A 155 -9.77 -11.72 7.25
N ARG A 156 -9.05 -10.63 7.44
CA ARG A 156 -8.83 -10.01 8.75
C ARG A 156 -9.01 -8.51 8.68
N THR A 157 -9.40 -7.93 9.80
CA THR A 157 -9.34 -6.48 9.98
C THR A 157 -8.52 -6.16 11.22
N TYR A 158 -7.79 -5.05 11.18
CA TYR A 158 -7.02 -4.55 12.30
C TYR A 158 -7.04 -3.02 12.32
N LEU A 159 -6.67 -2.42 13.45
CA LEU A 159 -6.53 -0.98 13.58
C LEU A 159 -5.06 -0.60 13.47
N HIS A 160 -4.71 0.17 12.44
CA HIS A 160 -3.44 0.87 12.38
C HIS A 160 -3.59 2.22 13.07
N THR A 161 -2.81 2.50 14.11
CA THR A 161 -2.86 3.78 14.83
C THR A 161 -1.80 4.74 14.30
N ILE A 162 -2.22 5.85 13.68
CA ILE A 162 -1.34 6.92 13.24
C ILE A 162 -1.21 7.93 14.37
N VAL A 163 0.01 8.22 14.81
CA VAL A 163 0.30 9.26 15.79
C VAL A 163 0.87 10.48 15.07
N LEU A 164 0.18 11.62 15.20
CA LEU A 164 0.58 12.89 14.62
C LEU A 164 0.98 13.83 15.75
N LYS A 165 2.21 14.37 15.66
CA LYS A 165 2.77 15.30 16.66
C LYS A 165 1.87 16.52 16.86
N ASP A 166 1.44 17.13 15.77
CA ASP A 166 0.60 18.32 15.75
C ASP A 166 -0.15 18.44 14.41
N PHE A 167 -0.98 19.48 14.29
CA PHE A 167 -1.73 19.76 13.06
C PHE A 167 -0.82 20.13 11.87
N SER A 168 0.33 20.76 12.12
CA SER A 168 1.29 21.07 11.02
C SER A 168 1.80 19.79 10.38
N SER A 169 2.18 18.82 11.22
CA SER A 169 2.65 17.50 10.80
C SER A 169 1.61 16.76 9.97
N PHE A 170 0.32 16.96 10.23
CA PHE A 170 -0.78 16.43 9.42
C PHE A 170 -0.84 17.09 8.03
N CYS A 171 -0.84 18.43 7.98
CA CYS A 171 -0.88 19.16 6.70
C CYS A 171 0.35 18.86 5.84
N GLU A 172 1.54 18.85 6.43
CA GLU A 172 2.79 18.47 5.77
C GLU A 172 2.70 17.06 5.19
N ARG A 173 2.09 16.12 5.94
CA ARG A 173 1.87 14.75 5.47
C ARG A 173 0.96 14.69 4.25
N LEU A 174 -0.17 15.39 4.24
CA LEU A 174 -1.08 15.42 3.09
C LEU A 174 -0.42 16.04 1.86
N ILE A 175 0.29 17.16 2.03
CA ILE A 175 0.96 17.86 0.92
C ILE A 175 2.13 17.06 0.37
N ALA A 176 2.84 16.33 1.23
CA ALA A 176 3.93 15.46 0.79
C ALA A 176 3.46 14.29 -0.09
N VAL A 177 2.18 13.89 0.01
CA VAL A 177 1.60 12.85 -0.85
C VAL A 177 1.35 13.38 -2.25
N ASP A 178 0.69 14.52 -2.38
CA ASP A 178 0.54 15.22 -3.65
C ASP A 178 0.62 16.73 -3.41
N SER A 179 1.68 17.35 -3.93
CA SER A 179 1.91 18.79 -3.82
C SER A 179 0.73 19.64 -4.31
N LYS A 180 -0.10 19.10 -5.23
CA LYS A 180 -1.32 19.78 -5.72
C LYS A 180 -2.39 19.89 -4.65
N GLN A 181 -2.33 19.09 -3.58
CA GLN A 181 -3.22 19.19 -2.45
C GLN A 181 -3.00 20.46 -1.62
N ALA A 182 -1.85 21.14 -1.74
CA ALA A 182 -1.54 22.34 -0.94
C ALA A 182 -2.63 23.42 -1.02
N ALA A 183 -3.14 23.72 -2.21
CA ALA A 183 -4.20 24.71 -2.40
C ALA A 183 -5.52 24.27 -1.73
N ARG A 184 -5.84 22.96 -1.76
CA ARG A 184 -7.03 22.41 -1.12
C ARG A 184 -6.89 22.39 0.41
N VAL A 185 -5.73 22.01 0.93
CA VAL A 185 -5.40 22.05 2.36
C VAL A 185 -5.55 23.47 2.89
N ALA A 186 -4.97 24.47 2.21
CA ALA A 186 -5.09 25.88 2.60
C ALA A 186 -6.55 26.35 2.63
N ARG A 187 -7.32 26.02 1.57
CA ARG A 187 -8.76 26.37 1.50
C ARG A 187 -9.59 25.73 2.62
N MET A 188 -9.19 24.55 3.09
CA MET A 188 -9.96 23.76 4.07
C MET A 188 -9.38 23.81 5.48
N GLU A 189 -8.41 24.68 5.73
CA GLU A 189 -7.62 24.68 6.96
C GLU A 189 -8.48 24.69 8.23
N SER A 190 -9.48 25.58 8.30
CA SER A 190 -10.36 25.66 9.48
C SER A 190 -11.10 24.36 9.74
N ALA A 191 -11.72 23.78 8.70
CA ALA A 191 -12.45 22.53 8.82
C ALA A 191 -11.52 21.36 9.19
N LEU A 192 -10.30 21.34 8.65
CA LEU A 192 -9.30 20.33 8.98
C LEU A 192 -8.80 20.46 10.42
N ARG A 193 -8.61 21.68 10.94
CA ARG A 193 -8.24 21.91 12.35
C ARG A 193 -9.31 21.41 13.30
N GLU A 194 -10.57 21.72 13.01
CA GLU A 194 -11.71 21.23 13.78
C GLU A 194 -11.82 19.70 13.72
N ALA A 195 -11.67 19.10 12.53
CA ALA A 195 -11.64 17.65 12.38
C ALA A 195 -10.48 17.00 13.15
N TYR A 196 -9.28 17.56 13.08
CA TYR A 196 -8.09 17.08 13.79
C TYR A 196 -8.31 17.08 15.30
N ALA A 197 -8.87 18.16 15.85
CA ALA A 197 -9.19 18.28 17.27
C ALA A 197 -10.30 17.32 17.72
N ARG A 198 -11.32 17.12 16.87
CA ARG A 198 -12.48 16.28 17.17
C ARG A 198 -12.22 14.78 17.04
N LEU A 199 -11.49 14.36 16.00
CA LEU A 199 -11.31 12.96 15.64
C LEU A 199 -10.11 12.30 16.31
N GLY A 200 -9.10 13.08 16.69
CA GLY A 200 -7.87 12.55 17.29
C GLY A 200 -8.04 12.33 18.79
N VAL A 201 -7.48 11.24 19.31
CA VAL A 201 -7.40 10.99 20.76
C VAL A 201 -6.06 11.51 21.29
N PRO A 202 -6.02 12.21 22.45
CA PRO A 202 -4.74 12.60 23.06
C PRO A 202 -3.78 11.42 23.22
N SER A 203 -2.50 11.66 22.93
CA SER A 203 -1.42 10.68 23.02
C SER A 203 -0.16 11.31 23.63
N VAL A 204 0.92 10.54 23.71
CA VAL A 204 2.17 10.93 24.38
C VAL A 204 2.72 12.26 23.87
N GLY A 205 3.21 13.10 24.79
CA GLY A 205 3.88 14.36 24.43
C GLY A 205 3.00 15.40 23.75
N GLY A 206 1.67 15.36 23.97
CA GLY A 206 0.72 16.30 23.35
C GLY A 206 0.35 15.96 21.91
N SER A 207 0.83 14.83 21.39
CA SER A 207 0.43 14.30 20.09
C SER A 207 -1.02 13.81 20.10
N ARG A 208 -1.56 13.52 18.91
CA ARG A 208 -2.87 12.90 18.76
C ARG A 208 -2.80 11.62 17.94
N ALA A 209 -3.52 10.60 18.38
CA ALA A 209 -3.65 9.31 17.73
C ALA A 209 -4.95 9.22 16.92
N PHE A 210 -4.86 8.64 15.73
CA PHE A 210 -5.97 8.43 14.81
C PHE A 210 -5.94 6.98 14.32
N ASN A 211 -7.01 6.24 14.57
CA ASN A 211 -7.14 4.89 14.06
C ASN A 211 -7.53 4.89 12.58
N GLN A 212 -6.86 4.05 11.81
CA GLN A 212 -7.19 3.67 10.44
C GLN A 212 -7.51 2.17 10.44
N PRO A 213 -8.78 1.79 10.32
CA PRO A 213 -9.15 0.40 10.02
C PRO A 213 -8.49 -0.05 8.72
N MET A 214 -7.85 -1.21 8.79
CA MET A 214 -7.20 -1.89 7.68
C MET A 214 -7.89 -3.23 7.45
N ARG A 215 -7.99 -3.64 6.19
CA ARG A 215 -8.46 -4.96 5.78
C ARG A 215 -7.27 -5.73 5.20
N VAL A 216 -7.17 -7.00 5.53
CA VAL A 216 -6.21 -7.95 4.96
C VAL A 216 -6.98 -9.09 4.34
N ASP A 217 -6.75 -9.30 3.05
CA ASP A 217 -7.16 -10.49 2.32
C ASP A 217 -5.90 -11.31 2.02
N LEU A 218 -5.81 -12.49 2.63
CA LEU A 218 -4.80 -13.49 2.31
C LEU A 218 -5.43 -14.49 1.34
N LEU A 219 -4.88 -14.55 0.13
CA LEU A 219 -5.34 -15.45 -0.91
C LEU A 219 -4.26 -16.46 -1.25
N ARG A 220 -4.68 -17.67 -1.60
CA ARG A 220 -3.82 -18.76 -2.04
C ARG A 220 -4.07 -19.05 -3.50
N LYS A 221 -3.00 -19.17 -4.28
CA LYS A 221 -3.07 -19.67 -5.65
C LYS A 221 -3.44 -21.14 -5.61
N VAL A 222 -4.64 -21.45 -6.08
CA VAL A 222 -5.10 -22.83 -6.24
C VAL A 222 -4.62 -23.34 -7.59
N THR A 223 -4.16 -24.58 -7.63
CA THR A 223 -3.96 -25.24 -8.91
C THR A 223 -5.35 -25.64 -9.41
N SER A 224 -5.80 -25.13 -10.55
CA SER A 224 -7.02 -25.64 -11.17
C SER A 224 -6.77 -27.14 -11.43
N ALA A 225 -7.34 -28.00 -10.59
CA ALA A 225 -7.40 -29.42 -10.91
C ALA A 225 -8.11 -29.49 -12.26
N VAL A 226 -7.48 -30.18 -13.21
CA VAL A 226 -8.07 -30.53 -14.50
C VAL A 226 -9.55 -30.84 -14.27
N GLN A 227 -10.44 -30.01 -14.82
CA GLN A 227 -11.84 -30.35 -14.96
C GLN A 227 -11.90 -31.51 -15.97
N THR A 228 -11.61 -32.72 -15.50
CA THR A 228 -11.91 -33.98 -16.18
C THR A 228 -13.11 -34.58 -15.48
N ALA A 229 -14.28 -34.33 -16.05
CA ALA A 229 -15.26 -35.34 -16.44
C ALA A 229 -16.40 -34.64 -17.20
#